data_AF-A0A660ST02-F1
#
_entry.id   AF-A0A660ST02-F1
#
_cell.length_a   1.000
_cell.length_b   1.000
_cell.length_c   1.000
_cell.angle_alpha   90.00
_cell.angle_beta   90.00
_cell.angle_gamma   90.00
#
_symmetry.space_group_name_H-M   'P 1'
#
loop_
_entity.id
_entity.type
_entity.pdbx_description
1 polymer ?
#
loop_
_entity_poly.entity_id
_entity_poly.type
_entity_poly.pdbx_seq_one_letter_code
_entity_poly.pdbx_strand_id
1 'polypeptide(L)' 'MAKAKQQKEEPIEKQLWKAADKLRKNIDAAEYKHIVLGLIFLKYISDAFEELHSKLIAGEGEYAGADPEDKDEYKAEN' A
#
# COMPACT_ATOMS: atom_id res chain seq x y z
N MET A 1 8.37 -35.70 -25.48
CA MET A 1 7.35 -34.98 -24.68
C MET A 1 8.08 -33.92 -23.85
N ALA A 2 7.92 -32.64 -24.19
CA ALA A 2 8.54 -31.55 -23.42
C ALA A 2 7.80 -31.41 -22.09
N LYS A 3 8.51 -31.54 -20.96
CA LYS A 3 7.94 -31.29 -19.63
C LYS A 3 7.58 -29.81 -19.53
N ALA A 4 6.30 -29.50 -19.31
CA ALA A 4 5.86 -28.16 -18.95
C ALA A 4 6.56 -27.74 -17.65
N LYS A 5 7.32 -26.65 -17.70
CA LYS A 5 7.98 -26.07 -16.53
C LYS A 5 6.88 -25.47 -15.66
N GLN A 6 6.61 -26.07 -14.49
CA GLN A 6 5.76 -25.44 -13.48
C GLN A 6 6.44 -24.15 -13.03
N GLN A 7 5.85 -23.02 -13.42
CA GLN A 7 6.34 -21.70 -13.08
C GLN A 7 5.91 -21.44 -11.63
N LYS A 8 6.80 -21.74 -10.69
CA LYS A 8 6.59 -21.45 -9.28
C LYS A 8 6.64 -19.94 -9.11
N GLU A 9 5.48 -19.31 -8.93
CA GLU A 9 5.40 -17.87 -8.66
C GLU A 9 6.28 -17.55 -7.45
N GLU A 10 7.17 -16.59 -7.63
CA GLU A 10 8.08 -16.17 -6.59
C GLU A 10 7.29 -15.38 -5.54
N PRO A 11 7.50 -15.59 -4.22
CA PRO A 11 6.85 -14.82 -3.18
C PRO A 11 6.95 -13.31 -3.40
N ILE A 12 5.89 -12.56 -3.12
CA ILE A 12 5.79 -11.13 -3.36
C ILE A 12 6.93 -10.35 -2.69
N GLU A 13 7.36 -10.77 -1.51
CA GLU A 13 8.45 -10.14 -0.76
C GLU A 13 9.76 -10.21 -1.55
N LYS A 14 10.03 -11.34 -2.20
CA LYS A 14 11.23 -11.52 -3.03
C LYS A 14 11.15 -10.69 -4.31
N GLN A 15 9.96 -10.57 -4.90
CA GLN A 15 9.76 -9.73 -6.08
C GLN A 15 9.99 -8.24 -5.73
N LEU A 16 9.39 -7.78 -4.63
CA LEU A 16 9.55 -6.41 -4.13
C LEU A 16 11.00 -6.11 -3.74
N TRP A 17 11.67 -7.06 -3.08
CA TRP A 17 13.09 -6.92 -2.72
C TRP A 17 13.97 -6.76 -3.95
N LYS A 18 13.78 -7.59 -4.99
CA LYS A 18 14.53 -7.47 -6.25
C LYS A 18 14.25 -6.15 -6.98
N ALA A 19 13.01 -5.68 -6.96
CA ALA A 19 12.64 -4.41 -7.57
C ALA A 19 13.32 -3.23 -6.84
N ALA A 20 13.28 -3.24 -5.51
CA ALA A 20 13.92 -2.23 -4.67
C ALA A 20 15.45 -2.22 -4.86
N ASP A 21 16.10 -3.40 -4.90
CA ASP A 21 17.54 -3.49 -5.13
C ASP A 21 17.96 -2.95 -6.51
N LYS A 22 17.17 -3.24 -7.55
CA LYS A 22 17.38 -2.68 -8.91
C LYS A 22 17.25 -1.16 -8.95
N LEU A 23 16.37 -0.58 -8.12
CA LEU A 23 16.13 0.86 -8.05
C LEU A 23 17.14 1.60 -7.16
N ARG A 24 17.74 0.93 -6.16
CA ARG A 24 18.71 1.50 -5.23
C ARG A 24 19.97 2.07 -5.90
N LYS A 25 20.41 1.47 -7.02
CA LYS A 25 21.64 1.82 -7.74
C LYS A 25 22.85 1.97 -6.79
N ASN A 26 23.38 3.18 -6.64
CA ASN A 26 24.59 3.48 -5.86
C ASN A 26 24.31 4.02 -4.44
N ILE A 27 23.05 4.08 -4.01
CA ILE A 27 22.68 4.58 -2.67
C ILE A 27 22.94 3.48 -1.65
N ASP A 28 23.54 3.78 -0.49
CA ASP A 28 23.76 2.75 0.54
C ASP A 28 22.44 2.18 1.10
N ALA A 29 22.44 0.93 1.56
CA ALA A 29 21.24 0.28 2.05
C ALA A 29 20.71 0.96 3.32
N ALA A 30 21.59 1.49 4.18
CA ALA A 30 21.22 2.22 5.38
C ALA A 30 20.51 3.55 5.06
N GLU A 31 20.76 4.15 3.90
CA GLU A 31 20.10 5.38 3.45
C GLU A 31 18.83 5.06 2.65
N TYR A 32 18.90 4.08 1.74
CA TYR A 32 17.78 3.70 0.87
C TYR A 32 16.58 3.13 1.64
N LYS A 33 16.82 2.51 2.82
CA LYS A 33 15.73 2.02 3.70
C LYS A 33 14.74 3.13 4.06
N HIS A 34 15.19 4.37 4.26
CA HIS A 34 14.31 5.46 4.65
C HIS A 34 13.36 5.85 3.51
N ILE A 35 13.85 5.78 2.27
CA ILE A 35 13.04 6.05 1.07
C ILE A 35 12.00 4.94 0.90
N VAL A 36 12.44 3.68 0.89
CA VAL A 36 11.53 2.55 0.64
C VAL A 36 10.50 2.40 1.77
N LEU A 37 10.93 2.47 3.03
CA LEU A 37 10.01 2.40 4.16
C LEU A 37 9.06 3.61 4.19
N GLY A 38 9.55 4.81 3.84
CA GLY A 38 8.72 6.00 3.71
C GLY A 38 7.63 5.85 2.63
N LEU A 39 7.97 5.26 1.48
CA LEU A 39 7.01 5.02 0.40
C LEU A 39 5.99 3.93 0.76
N ILE A 40 6.42 2.86 1.43
CA ILE A 40 5.51 1.81 1.92
C ILE A 40 4.54 2.40 2.95
N PHE A 41 5.05 3.19 3.88
CA PHE A 41 4.24 3.86 4.89
C PHE A 41 3.24 4.84 4.27
N LEU A 42 3.67 5.65 3.30
CA LEU A 42 2.79 6.55 2.57
C LEU A 42 1.68 5.77 1.85
N LYS A 43 2.02 4.70 1.13
CA LYS A 43 1.04 3.84 0.46
C LYS A 43 0.04 3.26 1.46
N TYR A 44 0.51 2.77 2.60
CA TYR A 44 -0.37 2.22 3.63
C TYR A 44 -1.39 3.25 4.14
N ILE A 45 -0.95 4.48 4.45
CA ILE A 45 -1.87 5.53 4.90
C ILE A 45 -2.82 5.95 3.77
N SER A 46 -2.31 6.08 2.54
CA SER A 46 -3.17 6.40 1.38
C SER A 46 -4.25 5.34 1.18
N ASP A 47 -3.92 4.05 1.30
CA ASP A 47 -4.88 2.97 1.15
C ASP A 47 -5.92 2.96 2.26
N ALA A 48 -5.49 3.13 3.52
CA ALA A 48 -6.41 3.21 4.66
C ALA A 48 -7.36 4.41 4.53
N PHE A 49 -6.84 5.56 4.09
CA PHE A 49 -7.63 6.76 3.85
C PHE A 49 -8.61 6.56 2.69
N GLU A 50 -8.16 6.04 1.54
CA GLU A 50 -9.01 5.79 0.37
C GLU A 50 -10.12 4.80 0.68
N GLU A 51 -9.84 3.77 1.50
CA GLU A 51 -10.85 2.81 1.94
C GLU A 51 -11.95 3.48 2.76
N LEU A 52 -11.58 4.29 3.77
CA LEU A 52 -12.56 5.00 4.60
C LEU A 52 -13.30 6.08 3.80
N HIS A 53 -12.60 6.87 3.00
CA HIS A 53 -13.18 7.87 2.11
C HIS A 53 -14.22 7.25 1.15
N SER A 54 -13.92 6.07 0.60
CA SER A 54 -14.87 5.35 -0.26
C SER A 54 -16.12 4.90 0.49
N LYS A 55 -15.99 4.49 1.76
CA LYS A 55 -17.14 4.14 2.62
C LYS A 55 -18.00 5.37 2.95
N LEU A 56 -17.36 6.50 3.24
CA LEU A 56 -18.04 7.78 3.51
C LEU A 56 -18.81 8.26 2.27
N ILE A 57 -18.21 8.17 1.08
CA ILE A 57 -18.89 8.50 -0.19
C ILE A 57 -20.08 7.57 -0.46
N ALA A 58 -19.92 6.28 -0.21
CA ALA A 58 -21.02 5.33 -0.41
C ALA A 58 -22.22 5.66 0.49
N GLY A 59 -21.96 6.19 1.70
CA GLY A 59 -23.00 6.70 2.59
C GLY A 59 -23.97 5.61 3.06
N GLU A 60 -23.51 4.36 3.11
CA GLU A 60 -24.30 3.20 3.50
C GLU A 60 -24.07 2.85 4.99
N GLY A 61 -25.13 2.41 5.68
CA GLY A 61 -25.04 1.96 7.07
C GLY A 61 -24.68 3.08 8.05
N GLU A 62 -23.60 2.89 8.81
CA GLU A 62 -23.14 3.83 9.85
C GLU A 62 -22.60 5.15 9.28
N TYR A 63 -22.29 5.18 7.98
CA TYR A 63 -21.79 6.37 7.27
C TYR A 63 -22.91 7.17 6.57
N ALA A 64 -24.18 6.84 6.80
CA ALA A 64 -25.32 7.53 6.19
C ALA A 64 -25.42 8.99 6.67
N GLY A 65 -25.16 9.92 5.75
CA GLY A 65 -25.16 11.36 6.04
C GLY A 65 -23.82 11.90 6.54
N ALA A 66 -22.77 11.07 6.54
CA ALA A 66 -21.41 11.52 6.79
C ALA A 66 -20.92 12.43 5.65
N ASP A 67 -20.05 13.39 5.98
CA ASP A 67 -19.41 14.27 4.99
C ASP A 67 -17.98 13.78 4.70
N PRO A 68 -17.71 13.24 3.49
CA PRO A 68 -16.37 12.78 3.11
C PRO A 68 -15.28 13.85 3.16
N GLU A 69 -15.64 15.14 3.17
CA GLU A 69 -14.70 16.25 3.26
C GLU A 69 -14.48 16.72 4.72
N ASP A 70 -15.26 16.21 5.68
CA ASP A 70 -15.07 16.51 7.09
C ASP A 70 -13.94 15.66 7.68
N LYS A 71 -12.94 16.34 8.24
CA LYS A 71 -11.77 15.72 8.87
C LYS A 71 -12.12 14.93 10.12
N ASP A 72 -13.22 15.27 10.78
CA ASP A 72 -13.60 14.59 12.02
C ASP A 72 -14.15 13.18 11.75
N GLU A 73 -14.73 12.94 10.56
CA GLU A 73 -15.17 11.60 10.12
C GLU A 73 -14.00 10.61 9.99
N TYR A 74 -12.80 11.10 9.64
CA TYR A 74 -11.59 10.27 9.54
C TYR A 74 -10.91 10.01 10.90
N LYS A 75 -11.32 10.70 11.95
CA LYS A 75 -10.78 10.51 13.31
C LYS A 75 -11.62 9.53 14.13
N ALA A 76 -12.87 9.29 13.74
CA ALA A 76 -13.80 8.45 14.48
C ALA A 76 -13.39 6.97 14.56
N GLU A 77 -12.54 6.50 13.65
CA GLU A 77 -12.13 5.09 13.50
C GLU A 77 -10.80 4.73 14.22
N ASN A 78 -10.21 5.60 15.05
CA ASN A 78 -8.90 5.35 15.70
C ASN A 78 -8.94 5.27 17.23
#